data_AF-A0A377YDX1-F1
#
_entry.id   AF-A0A377YDX1-F1
#
_cell.length_a   1.000
_cell.length_b   1.000
_cell.length_c   1.000
_cell.angle_alpha   90.00
_cell.angle_beta   90.00
_cell.angle_gamma   90.00
#
_symmetry.space_group_name_H-M   'P 1'
#
loop_
_entity.id
_entity.type
_entity.pdbx_description
1 polymer ?
#
loop_
_entity_poly.entity_id
_entity_poly.type
_entity_poly.pdbx_seq_one_letter_code
_entity_poly.pdbx_strand_id
1 'polypeptide(L)'
;MTIVKTHTGTAKAGRLLEIFAYARRRYGIDLFVIDNLAKCGLDEEDYGGQKEFIDTLCDFKNEHNCHVLLVTHARKTNEAAPTGKMDVKGTGALTDMPDNVMAVWRNIPRELAQRKAERMGYESLDKDEQTAIQMPASMIRLLKQREGEGWIGDIGATFDARSHQFLEGDKGPYNYLAGEQQSELDIEWEASNAARY
;
A
#
# COMPACT_ATOMS: atom_id res chain seq x y z
N MET A 1 15.26 8.04 -7.08
CA MET A 1 15.38 6.67 -7.63
C MET A 1 15.04 5.70 -6.52
N THR A 2 14.06 4.80 -6.72
CA THR A 2 13.54 3.89 -5.68
C THR A 2 14.05 2.48 -5.94
N ILE A 3 14.46 1.74 -4.90
CA ILE A 3 14.73 0.29 -5.01
C ILE A 3 13.55 -0.47 -4.41
N VAL A 4 12.89 -1.28 -5.25
CA VAL A 4 11.99 -2.35 -4.83
C VAL A 4 12.75 -3.66 -4.95
N LYS A 5 12.91 -4.39 -3.85
CA LYS A 5 13.69 -5.63 -3.86
C LYS A 5 12.93 -6.79 -3.21
N THR A 6 12.45 -7.71 -4.03
CA THR A 6 11.92 -9.02 -3.63
C THR A 6 13.04 -10.06 -3.67
N HIS A 7 13.48 -10.59 -2.52
CA HIS A 7 14.43 -11.70 -2.45
C HIS A 7 13.86 -12.83 -1.59
N THR A 8 13.80 -14.06 -2.10
CA THR A 8 13.20 -15.22 -1.40
C THR A 8 14.25 -16.04 -0.62
N GLY A 9 14.22 -16.07 0.73
CA GLY A 9 15.08 -16.96 1.55
C GLY A 9 15.46 -16.38 2.93
N THR A 10 15.93 -17.24 3.84
CA THR A 10 16.04 -16.96 5.29
C THR A 10 17.25 -16.15 5.77
N ALA A 11 18.39 -16.20 5.07
CA ALA A 11 19.63 -15.52 5.48
C ALA A 11 19.70 -14.00 5.13
N LYS A 12 18.57 -13.29 5.03
CA LYS A 12 18.45 -12.14 4.10
C LYS A 12 18.30 -10.74 4.68
N ALA A 13 17.85 -10.57 5.93
CA ALA A 13 17.61 -9.24 6.51
C ALA A 13 18.88 -8.38 6.59
N GLY A 14 19.97 -8.89 7.19
CA GLY A 14 21.23 -8.15 7.29
C GLY A 14 21.85 -7.84 5.92
N ARG A 15 21.86 -8.83 5.01
CA ARG A 15 22.37 -8.64 3.64
C ARG A 15 21.53 -7.65 2.83
N LEU A 16 20.23 -7.55 3.09
CA LEU A 16 19.36 -6.55 2.46
C LEU A 16 19.79 -5.14 2.84
N LEU A 17 20.04 -4.90 4.14
CA LEU A 17 20.49 -3.61 4.65
C LEU A 17 21.87 -3.21 4.15
N GLU A 18 22.81 -4.16 4.02
CA GLU A 18 24.11 -3.88 3.39
C GLU A 18 23.95 -3.36 1.95
N ILE A 19 23.00 -3.94 1.20
CA ILE A 19 22.72 -3.53 -0.18
C ILE A 19 22.06 -2.15 -0.19
N PHE A 20 21.15 -1.87 0.74
CA PHE A 20 20.54 -0.55 0.88
C PHE A 20 21.59 0.50 1.25
N ALA A 21 22.48 0.21 2.20
CA ALA A 21 23.59 1.08 2.59
C ALA A 21 24.51 1.37 1.40
N TYR A 22 24.87 0.34 0.63
CA TYR A 22 25.65 0.52 -0.59
C TYR A 22 24.91 1.41 -1.60
N ALA A 23 23.63 1.14 -1.85
CA ALA A 23 22.85 1.89 -2.83
C ALA A 23 22.64 3.36 -2.41
N ARG A 24 22.41 3.61 -1.11
CA ARG A 24 22.37 4.96 -0.53
C ARG A 24 23.67 5.71 -0.75
N ARG A 25 24.82 5.10 -0.40
CA ARG A 25 26.15 5.73 -0.51
C ARG A 25 26.58 5.93 -1.95
N ARG A 26 26.33 4.95 -2.83
CA ARG A 26 26.81 4.95 -4.21
C ARG A 26 25.94 5.77 -5.16
N TYR A 27 24.63 5.70 -4.98
CA TYR A 27 23.64 6.24 -5.92
C TYR A 27 22.73 7.31 -5.32
N GLY A 28 22.85 7.62 -4.02
CA GLY A 28 22.02 8.64 -3.39
C GLY A 28 20.54 8.26 -3.29
N ILE A 29 20.23 6.98 -3.10
CA ILE A 29 18.83 6.52 -3.01
C ILE A 29 18.24 6.88 -1.66
N ASP A 30 17.14 7.64 -1.68
CA ASP A 30 16.47 8.14 -0.47
C ASP A 30 15.20 7.36 -0.10
N LEU A 31 14.70 6.46 -0.95
CA LEU A 31 13.50 5.64 -0.70
C LEU A 31 13.75 4.16 -1.00
N PHE A 32 13.51 3.33 0.01
CA PHE A 32 13.61 1.87 -0.06
C PHE A 32 12.26 1.23 0.22
N VAL A 33 11.91 0.18 -0.53
CA VAL A 33 10.67 -0.56 -0.36
C VAL A 33 10.95 -2.05 -0.17
N ILE A 34 10.42 -2.62 0.92
CA ILE A 34 10.49 -4.03 1.27
C ILE A 34 9.08 -4.62 1.16
N ASP A 35 8.86 -5.48 0.17
CA ASP A 35 7.61 -6.20 -0.05
C ASP A 35 7.87 -7.72 -0.09
N ASN A 36 7.58 -8.48 0.96
CA ASN A 36 7.01 -8.11 2.26
C ASN A 36 7.85 -8.66 3.43
N LEU A 37 7.45 -8.34 4.66
CA LEU A 37 8.09 -8.83 5.89
C LEU A 37 8.31 -10.35 5.90
N ALA A 38 7.32 -11.15 5.47
CA ALA A 38 7.41 -12.61 5.45
C ALA A 38 8.44 -13.15 4.44
N LYS A 39 8.98 -12.30 3.55
CA LYS A 39 10.08 -12.65 2.65
C LYS A 39 11.45 -12.25 3.19
N CYS A 40 11.52 -11.61 4.36
CA CYS A 40 12.78 -11.21 4.99
C CYS A 40 13.51 -12.33 5.74
N GLY A 41 12.96 -13.55 5.69
CA GLY A 41 13.59 -14.71 6.31
C GLY A 41 13.29 -14.90 7.78
N LEU A 42 12.30 -14.18 8.28
CA LEU A 42 11.80 -14.23 9.64
C LEU A 42 10.58 -15.15 9.68
N ASP A 43 10.53 -16.04 10.66
CA ASP A 43 9.35 -16.85 10.90
C ASP A 43 8.18 -15.95 11.36
N GLU A 44 6.95 -16.33 11.05
CA GLU A 44 5.76 -15.60 11.49
C GLU A 44 5.61 -15.62 13.01
N GLU A 45 6.09 -16.68 13.67
CA GLU A 45 6.08 -16.84 15.12
C GLU A 45 7.32 -16.24 15.81
N ASP A 46 8.34 -15.86 15.06
CA ASP A 46 9.54 -15.21 15.58
C ASP A 46 9.31 -13.70 15.83
N TYR A 47 8.50 -13.40 16.84
CA TYR A 47 8.21 -12.02 17.23
C TYR A 47 9.44 -11.25 17.71
N GLY A 48 10.45 -11.97 18.24
CA GLY A 48 11.72 -11.41 18.69
C GLY A 48 12.56 -10.91 17.51
N GLY A 49 12.82 -11.79 16.54
CA GLY A 49 13.56 -11.44 15.33
C GLY A 49 12.84 -10.42 14.46
N GLN A 50 11.50 -10.47 14.39
CA GLN A 50 10.72 -9.40 13.74
C GLN A 50 10.93 -8.05 14.43
N LYS A 51 10.91 -7.99 15.76
CA LYS A 51 11.16 -6.75 16.50
C LYS A 51 12.57 -6.23 16.22
N GLU A 52 13.59 -7.08 16.35
CA GLU A 52 14.99 -6.72 16.08
C GLU A 52 15.19 -6.19 14.65
N PHE A 53 14.52 -6.80 13.68
CA PHE A 53 14.58 -6.32 12.30
C PHE A 53 13.96 -4.93 12.13
N ILE A 54 12.83 -4.66 12.80
CA ILE A 54 12.19 -3.33 12.78
C ILE A 54 13.06 -2.30 13.48
N ASP A 55 13.65 -2.64 14.65
CA ASP A 55 14.67 -1.83 15.33
C ASP A 55 15.80 -1.47 14.35
N THR A 56 16.35 -2.47 13.65
CA THR A 56 17.44 -2.25 12.69
C THR A 56 17.01 -1.35 11.51
N LEU A 57 15.77 -1.46 11.02
CA LEU A 57 15.25 -0.58 9.98
C LEU A 57 15.09 0.87 10.48
N CYS A 58 14.63 1.05 11.72
CA CYS A 58 14.56 2.34 12.38
C CYS A 58 15.94 2.98 12.54
N ASP A 59 16.96 2.21 12.91
CA ASP A 59 18.34 2.69 13.00
C ASP A 59 18.87 3.07 11.61
N PHE A 60 18.67 2.20 10.61
CA PHE A 60 19.11 2.43 9.24
C PHE A 60 18.54 3.74 8.65
N LYS A 61 17.24 4.00 8.81
CA LYS A 61 16.61 5.22 8.28
C LYS A 61 17.17 6.49 8.94
N ASN A 62 17.52 6.42 10.22
CA ASN A 62 18.04 7.54 11.00
C ASN A 62 19.52 7.78 10.66
N GLU A 63 20.35 6.73 10.59
CA GLU A 63 21.78 6.83 10.26
C GLU A 63 21.99 7.38 8.85
N HIS A 64 21.16 6.95 7.89
CA HIS A 64 21.33 7.28 6.48
C HIS A 64 20.46 8.42 5.98
N ASN A 65 19.63 9.01 6.85
CA ASN A 65 18.64 10.04 6.53
C ASN A 65 17.87 9.71 5.25
N CYS A 66 17.10 8.62 5.30
CA CYS A 66 16.32 8.10 4.18
C CYS A 66 14.98 7.53 4.65
N HIS A 67 14.14 7.09 3.71
CA HIS A 67 12.84 6.48 3.99
C HIS A 67 12.85 4.98 3.66
N VAL A 68 12.22 4.18 4.53
CA VAL A 68 11.99 2.76 4.32
C VAL A 68 10.50 2.47 4.44
N LEU A 69 9.90 1.91 3.40
CA LEU A 69 8.55 1.38 3.40
C LEU A 69 8.61 -0.14 3.57
N LEU A 70 8.00 -0.66 4.62
CA LEU A 70 7.86 -2.08 4.87
C LEU A 70 6.40 -2.49 4.68
N VAL A 71 6.16 -3.42 3.77
CA VAL A 71 4.83 -4.01 3.54
C VAL A 71 4.68 -5.25 4.43
N THR A 72 3.55 -5.34 5.13
CA THR A 72 3.15 -6.52 5.89
C THR A 72 1.68 -6.82 5.68
N HIS A 73 1.29 -8.08 5.89
CA HIS A 73 -0.09 -8.50 5.76
C HIS A 73 -0.91 -8.15 7.01
N ALA A 74 -2.20 -7.90 6.80
CA ALA A 74 -3.17 -7.91 7.90
C ALA A 74 -3.49 -9.36 8.32
N ARG A 75 -4.00 -9.52 9.54
CA ARG A 75 -4.59 -10.76 10.06
C ARG A 75 -5.89 -11.05 9.33
N LYS A 76 -6.19 -12.34 9.14
CA LYS A 76 -7.46 -12.81 8.56
C LYS A 76 -8.55 -12.83 9.64
N THR A 77 -8.98 -11.66 10.11
CA THR A 77 -10.02 -11.53 11.16
C THR A 77 -11.37 -11.19 10.55
N ASN A 78 -11.49 -9.99 9.99
CA ASN A 78 -12.73 -9.49 9.39
C ASN A 78 -12.41 -8.64 8.15
N GLU A 79 -12.73 -9.16 6.97
CA GLU A 79 -12.53 -8.44 5.71
C GLU A 79 -13.64 -7.42 5.42
N ALA A 80 -14.76 -7.50 6.15
CA ALA A 80 -15.88 -6.60 5.98
C ALA A 80 -15.68 -5.22 6.60
N ALA A 81 -14.71 -5.10 7.53
CA ALA A 81 -14.37 -3.85 8.17
C ALA A 81 -13.03 -3.32 7.67
N PRO A 82 -12.85 -1.99 7.60
CA PRO A 82 -11.57 -1.38 7.27
C PRO A 82 -10.47 -1.77 8.27
N THR A 83 -9.33 -2.23 7.75
CA THR A 83 -8.17 -2.66 8.55
C THR A 83 -7.70 -1.55 9.50
N GLY A 84 -7.58 -1.86 10.78
CA GLY A 84 -7.07 -0.98 11.83
C GLY A 84 -5.69 -1.39 12.31
N LYS A 85 -5.15 -0.62 13.29
CA LYS A 85 -3.81 -0.85 13.85
C LYS A 85 -3.65 -2.27 14.43
N MET A 86 -4.70 -2.78 15.08
CA MET A 86 -4.68 -4.08 15.75
C MET A 86 -4.78 -5.27 14.80
N ASP A 87 -5.09 -5.02 13.52
CA ASP A 87 -5.22 -6.05 12.50
C ASP A 87 -3.88 -6.37 11.82
N VAL A 88 -2.78 -5.71 12.17
CA VAL A 88 -1.46 -6.00 11.58
C VAL A 88 -0.98 -7.39 12.03
N LYS A 89 -0.53 -8.22 11.08
CA LYS A 89 0.04 -9.55 11.36
C LYS A 89 1.52 -9.42 11.76
N GLY A 90 1.90 -10.17 12.79
CA GLY A 90 3.26 -10.19 13.34
C GLY A 90 3.35 -9.52 14.71
N THR A 91 4.56 -9.15 15.09
CA THR A 91 4.87 -8.47 16.37
C THR A 91 4.20 -7.10 16.49
N GLY A 92 3.82 -6.70 17.71
CA GLY A 92 3.25 -5.37 17.98
C GLY A 92 4.20 -4.22 17.61
N ALA A 93 5.51 -4.50 17.60
CA ALA A 93 6.54 -3.57 17.16
C ALA A 93 6.30 -3.01 15.74
N LEU A 94 5.64 -3.76 14.86
CA LEU A 94 5.27 -3.31 13.50
C LEU A 94 4.34 -2.10 13.49
N THR A 95 3.69 -1.80 14.61
CA THR A 95 2.79 -0.66 14.72
C THR A 95 3.28 0.38 15.72
N ASP A 96 4.04 -0.03 16.73
CA ASP A 96 4.51 0.86 17.79
C ASP A 96 5.81 1.58 17.43
N MET A 97 6.63 0.99 16.56
CA MET A 97 7.94 1.52 16.21
C MET A 97 7.99 2.41 14.97
N PRO A 98 7.30 2.10 13.85
CA PRO A 98 7.35 2.94 12.67
C PRO A 98 6.86 4.37 12.95
N ASP A 99 7.39 5.33 12.20
CA ASP A 99 6.91 6.71 12.28
C ASP A 99 5.47 6.80 11.81
N ASN A 100 5.17 6.11 10.71
CA ASN A 100 3.85 6.06 10.09
C ASN A 100 3.37 4.62 9.96
N VAL A 101 2.08 4.40 10.16
CA VAL A 101 1.41 3.13 9.86
C VAL A 101 0.25 3.43 8.93
N MET A 102 0.28 2.83 7.74
CA MET A 102 -0.78 2.97 6.76
C MET A 102 -1.44 1.62 6.48
N ALA A 103 -2.75 1.65 6.22
CA ALA A 103 -3.49 0.48 5.77
C ALA A 103 -4.20 0.77 4.45
N VAL A 104 -4.11 -0.18 3.52
CA VAL A 104 -4.88 -0.17 2.27
C VAL A 104 -5.95 -1.24 2.40
N TRP A 105 -7.21 -0.83 2.33
CA TRP A 105 -8.36 -1.72 2.44
C TRP A 105 -9.18 -1.70 1.16
N ARG A 106 -9.62 -2.88 0.72
CA ARG A 106 -10.53 -3.08 -0.39
C ARG A 106 -11.91 -3.42 0.14
N ASN A 107 -12.92 -2.69 -0.31
CA ASN A 107 -14.30 -2.89 0.13
C ASN A 107 -14.94 -4.08 -0.61
N ILE A 108 -14.57 -5.30 -0.23
CA ILE A 108 -15.17 -6.53 -0.76
C ILE A 108 -16.69 -6.58 -0.55
N PRO A 109 -17.24 -6.18 0.63
CA PRO A 109 -18.70 -6.13 0.83
C PRO A 109 -19.42 -5.26 -0.21
N ARG A 110 -18.86 -4.10 -0.57
CA ARG A 110 -19.42 -3.23 -1.62
C ARG A 110 -19.51 -3.94 -2.96
N GLU A 111 -18.45 -4.64 -3.38
CA GLU A 111 -18.44 -5.34 -4.66
C GLU A 111 -19.51 -6.44 -4.71
N LEU A 112 -19.70 -7.16 -3.60
CA LEU A 112 -20.74 -8.19 -3.48
C LEU A 112 -22.14 -7.58 -3.51
N ALA A 113 -22.35 -6.49 -2.78
CA ALA A 113 -23.62 -5.76 -2.74
C ALA A 113 -23.97 -5.15 -4.12
N GLN A 114 -23.00 -4.59 -4.84
CA GLN A 114 -23.20 -4.09 -6.20
C GLN A 114 -23.64 -5.20 -7.16
N ARG A 115 -22.95 -6.36 -7.15
CA ARG A 115 -23.35 -7.54 -7.96
C ARG A 115 -24.72 -8.09 -7.59
N LYS A 116 -25.15 -7.93 -6.34
CA LYS A 116 -26.49 -8.31 -5.90
C LYS A 116 -27.54 -7.33 -6.42
N ALA A 117 -27.29 -6.03 -6.28
CA ALA A 117 -28.17 -4.97 -6.77
C ALA A 117 -28.37 -5.04 -8.29
N GLU A 118 -27.31 -5.31 -9.06
CA GLU A 118 -27.38 -5.49 -10.52
C GLU A 118 -28.29 -6.66 -10.94
N ARG A 119 -28.36 -7.72 -10.13
CA ARG A 119 -29.14 -8.93 -10.44
C ARG A 119 -30.57 -8.89 -9.91
N MET A 120 -30.78 -8.32 -8.72
CA MET A 120 -32.04 -8.42 -7.96
C MET A 120 -32.66 -7.06 -7.62
N GLY A 121 -32.04 -5.95 -8.04
CA GLY A 121 -32.47 -4.59 -7.71
C GLY A 121 -31.93 -4.09 -6.36
N TYR A 122 -31.75 -2.78 -6.24
CA TYR A 122 -31.21 -2.14 -5.03
C TYR A 122 -32.09 -2.36 -3.78
N GLU A 123 -33.41 -2.51 -3.95
CA GLU A 123 -34.35 -2.77 -2.85
C GLU A 123 -34.17 -4.15 -2.20
N SER A 124 -33.46 -5.07 -2.88
CA SER A 124 -33.14 -6.40 -2.34
C SER A 124 -31.97 -6.39 -1.34
N LEU A 125 -31.31 -5.23 -1.16
CA LEU A 125 -30.16 -5.09 -0.27
C LEU A 125 -30.59 -4.87 1.18
N ASP A 126 -29.90 -5.53 2.10
CA ASP A 126 -30.02 -5.22 3.52
C ASP A 126 -29.31 -3.90 3.90
N LYS A 127 -29.45 -3.48 5.16
CA LYS A 127 -28.89 -2.20 5.62
C LYS A 127 -27.36 -2.15 5.56
N ASP A 128 -26.68 -3.27 5.78
CA ASP A 128 -25.23 -3.35 5.80
C ASP A 128 -24.69 -3.31 4.36
N GLU A 129 -25.34 -4.02 3.44
CA GLU A 129 -25.06 -3.98 1.99
C GLU A 129 -25.26 -2.57 1.41
N GLN A 130 -26.37 -1.89 1.77
CA GLN A 130 -26.60 -0.50 1.36
C GLN A 130 -25.53 0.44 1.90
N THR A 131 -25.12 0.26 3.16
CA THR A 131 -24.04 1.05 3.78
C THR A 131 -22.70 0.80 3.08
N ALA A 132 -22.39 -0.45 2.73
CA ALA A 132 -21.16 -0.80 2.03
C ALA A 132 -21.06 -0.12 0.66
N ILE A 133 -22.18 -0.02 -0.08
CA ILE A 133 -22.23 0.69 -1.38
C ILE A 133 -21.92 2.19 -1.23
N GLN A 134 -22.35 2.80 -0.12
CA GLN A 134 -22.10 4.22 0.15
C GLN A 134 -20.64 4.50 0.52
N MET A 135 -19.94 3.52 1.11
CA MET A 135 -18.52 3.64 1.41
C MET A 135 -17.64 3.54 0.16
N PRO A 136 -16.47 4.19 0.09
CA PRO A 136 -15.54 4.07 -1.03
C PRO A 136 -15.18 2.62 -1.42
N ALA A 137 -14.83 2.40 -2.69
CA ALA A 137 -14.44 1.08 -3.20
C ALA A 137 -13.12 0.58 -2.58
N SER A 138 -12.23 1.50 -2.23
CA SER A 138 -11.01 1.25 -1.47
C SER A 138 -10.73 2.42 -0.55
N MET A 139 -9.97 2.18 0.51
CA MET A 139 -9.53 3.22 1.43
C MET A 139 -8.05 3.09 1.74
N ILE A 140 -7.36 4.22 1.74
CA ILE A 140 -5.99 4.36 2.21
C ILE A 140 -6.05 5.12 3.52
N ARG A 141 -5.60 4.48 4.60
CA ARG A 141 -5.80 4.94 5.97
C ARG A 141 -4.46 5.23 6.60
N LEU A 142 -4.29 6.41 7.18
CA LEU A 142 -3.14 6.71 8.02
C LEU A 142 -3.54 6.43 9.48
N LEU A 143 -3.05 5.33 10.03
CA LEU A 143 -3.44 4.80 11.34
C LEU A 143 -2.56 5.34 12.49
N LYS A 144 -1.37 5.83 12.17
CA LYS A 144 -0.42 6.38 13.12
C LYS A 144 0.54 7.32 12.41
N GLN A 145 0.93 8.38 13.13
CA GLN A 145 2.02 9.27 12.79
C GLN A 145 2.71 9.76 14.08
N ARG A 146 4.03 9.59 14.19
CA ARG A 146 4.81 9.81 15.42
C ARG A 146 4.94 11.29 15.84
N GLU A 147 5.00 12.21 14.88
CA GLU A 147 5.25 13.64 15.14
C GLU A 147 4.03 14.40 15.70
N GLY A 148 2.88 13.74 15.90
CA GLY A 148 1.73 14.28 16.65
C GLY A 148 0.98 15.48 16.03
N GLU A 149 1.59 16.21 15.09
CA GLU A 149 1.05 17.46 14.54
C GLU A 149 0.48 17.34 13.13
N GLY A 150 0.78 16.27 12.38
CA GLY A 150 0.24 16.08 11.04
C GLY A 150 -1.13 15.38 11.03
N TRP A 151 -1.75 15.36 9.86
CA TRP A 151 -3.06 14.76 9.63
C TRP A 151 -3.07 13.24 9.89
N ILE A 152 -4.19 12.74 10.43
CA ILE A 152 -4.52 11.31 10.57
C ILE A 152 -5.94 11.15 10.03
N GLY A 153 -6.16 10.16 9.16
CA GLY A 153 -7.49 9.92 8.61
C GLY A 153 -7.49 8.93 7.45
N ASP A 154 -8.65 8.88 6.78
CA ASP A 154 -8.95 7.93 5.71
C ASP A 154 -9.16 8.68 4.39
N ILE A 155 -8.51 8.21 3.33
CA ILE A 155 -8.70 8.68 1.95
C ILE A 155 -9.47 7.61 1.20
N GLY A 156 -10.65 7.96 0.69
CA GLY A 156 -11.42 7.12 -0.21
C GLY A 156 -10.81 7.13 -1.61
N ALA A 157 -10.65 5.95 -2.20
CA ALA A 157 -10.10 5.79 -3.55
C ALA A 157 -10.83 4.69 -4.33
N THR A 158 -10.70 4.76 -5.65
CA THR A 158 -11.11 3.70 -6.58
C THR A 158 -9.87 3.10 -7.20
N PHE A 159 -9.76 1.77 -7.19
CA PHE A 159 -8.64 1.09 -7.84
C PHE A 159 -8.91 0.93 -9.34
N ASP A 160 -8.12 1.59 -10.17
CA ASP A 160 -8.13 1.37 -11.62
C ASP A 160 -7.27 0.15 -11.96
N ALA A 161 -7.93 -0.90 -12.47
CA ALA A 161 -7.27 -2.18 -12.75
C ALA A 161 -6.33 -2.12 -13.96
N ARG A 162 -6.53 -1.17 -14.89
CA ARG A 162 -5.68 -1.06 -16.09
C ARG A 162 -4.35 -0.41 -15.75
N SER A 163 -4.36 0.64 -14.95
CA SER A 163 -3.16 1.38 -14.56
C SER A 163 -2.54 0.88 -13.25
N HIS A 164 -3.24 0.03 -12.50
CA HIS A 164 -2.89 -0.38 -11.13
C HIS A 164 -2.72 0.82 -10.18
N GLN A 165 -3.57 1.85 -10.32
CA GLN A 165 -3.51 3.07 -9.49
C GLN A 165 -4.74 3.20 -8.62
N PHE A 166 -4.55 3.74 -7.41
CA PHE A 166 -5.64 4.23 -6.58
C PHE A 166 -5.93 5.68 -6.98
N LEU A 167 -7.14 5.91 -7.48
CA LEU A 167 -7.61 7.19 -7.97
C LEU A 167 -8.53 7.83 -6.94
N GLU A 168 -8.31 9.11 -6.67
CA GLU A 168 -9.13 9.91 -5.75
C GLU A 168 -10.11 10.76 -6.56
N GLY A 169 -11.40 10.68 -6.22
CA GLY A 169 -12.46 11.41 -6.91
C GLY A 169 -12.55 11.03 -8.40
N ASP A 170 -12.75 12.03 -9.25
CA ASP A 170 -12.89 11.86 -10.71
C ASP A 170 -11.55 11.96 -11.47
N LYS A 171 -10.42 11.90 -10.75
CA LYS A 171 -9.09 11.97 -11.39
C LYS A 171 -8.84 10.70 -12.20
N GLY A 172 -8.41 10.86 -13.45
CA GLY A 172 -7.92 9.76 -14.28
C GLY A 172 -6.53 9.27 -13.84
N PRO A 173 -6.08 8.11 -14.36
CA PRO A 173 -4.75 7.59 -14.09
C PRO A 173 -3.65 8.50 -14.64
N TYR A 174 -2.55 8.60 -13.89
CA TYR A 174 -1.41 9.44 -14.24
C TYR A 174 -0.26 8.61 -14.82
N ASN A 175 0.35 9.06 -15.90
CA ASN A 175 1.50 8.41 -16.50
C ASN A 175 2.80 8.97 -15.90
N TYR A 176 3.42 8.22 -14.98
CA TYR A 176 4.65 8.66 -14.31
C TYR A 176 5.89 8.70 -15.21
N LEU A 177 5.87 8.07 -16.40
CA LEU A 177 6.98 8.14 -17.35
C LEU A 177 6.91 9.40 -18.20
N ALA A 178 5.70 9.79 -18.63
CA ALA A 178 5.47 11.00 -19.43
C ALA A 178 5.31 12.26 -18.57
N GLY A 179 4.85 12.11 -17.31
CA GLY A 179 4.61 13.24 -16.42
C GLY A 179 3.28 13.97 -16.70
N GLU A 180 2.27 13.26 -17.21
CA GLU A 180 0.95 13.82 -17.53
C GLU A 180 -0.20 12.82 -17.31
N GLN A 181 -1.45 13.27 -17.47
CA GLN A 181 -2.60 12.37 -17.37
C GLN A 181 -2.62 11.40 -18.55
N GLN A 182 -2.97 10.15 -18.31
CA GLN A 182 -3.02 9.12 -19.36
C GLN A 182 -3.99 9.50 -20.49
N SER A 183 -5.05 10.27 -20.19
CA SER A 183 -6.00 10.76 -21.18
C SER A 183 -5.36 11.64 -22.25
N GLU A 184 -4.37 12.47 -21.89
CA GLU A 184 -3.69 13.35 -22.85
C GLU A 184 -2.88 12.53 -23.86
N LEU A 185 -2.15 11.52 -23.38
CA LEU A 185 -1.40 10.59 -24.22
C LEU A 185 -2.30 9.78 -25.15
N ASP A 186 -3.44 9.32 -24.63
CA ASP A 186 -4.40 8.53 -25.42
C ASP A 186 -4.94 9.40 -26.58
N ILE A 187 -5.26 10.68 -26.33
CA ILE A 187 -5.69 11.64 -27.37
C ILE A 187 -4.59 11.86 -28.43
N GLU A 188 -3.35 12.11 -28.00
CA GLU A 188 -2.24 12.32 -28.93
C GLU A 188 -1.97 11.08 -29.80
N TRP A 189 -2.04 9.90 -29.20
CA TRP A 189 -1.86 8.63 -29.90
C TRP A 189 -3.00 8.39 -30.90
N GLU A 190 -4.25 8.64 -30.52
CA GLU A 190 -5.40 8.54 -31.42
C GLU A 190 -5.29 9.51 -32.59
N ALA A 191 -4.97 10.79 -32.34
CA ALA A 191 -4.79 11.80 -33.38
C ALA A 191 -3.68 11.43 -34.37
N SER A 192 -2.59 10.83 -33.88
CA SER A 192 -1.45 10.42 -34.69
C SER A 192 -1.70 9.15 -35.50
N ASN A 193 -2.62 8.28 -35.07
CA ASN A 193 -2.91 7.00 -35.71
C ASN A 193 -4.24 6.96 -36.48
N ALA A 194 -5.11 7.96 -36.33
CA ALA A 194 -6.36 8.08 -37.09
C ALA A 194 -6.12 8.36 -38.59
N ALA A 195 -4.94 8.83 -38.99
CA ALA A 195 -4.59 9.11 -40.39
C ALA A 195 -4.10 7.89 -41.20
N ARG A 196 -4.20 6.65 -40.66
CA ARG A 196 -3.67 5.42 -41.28
C ARG A 196 -4.71 4.49 -41.95
N TYR A 197 -5.92 4.97 -42.22
CA TYR A 197 -6.95 4.22 -42.95
C TYR A 197 -7.31 4.86 -44.28
#